data_AF-A0A103RW77-F1
#
_entry.id   AF-A0A103RW77-F1
#
_cell.length_a   1.000
_cell.length_b   1.000
_cell.length_c   1.000
_cell.angle_alpha   90.00
_cell.angle_beta   90.00
_cell.angle_gamma   90.00
#
_symmetry.space_group_name_H-M   'P 1'
#
loop_
_entity.id
_entity.type
_entity.pdbx_description
1 polymer ?
#
loop_
_entity_poly.entity_id
_entity_poly.type
_entity_poly.pdbx_seq_one_letter_code
_entity_poly.pdbx_strand_id
1 'polypeptide(L)'
;MLLRPMEYSRREKALAGNRFPGFIAHEIQEQFPLVVRGTKDGTRVEAGEEIPDYQSVDYISLTAYLTAALQAAVIRIEALEKSVFK
;
A
#
# COMPACT_ATOMS: atom_id res chain seq x y z
N MET A 1 2.53 -12.70 -5.15
CA MET A 1 2.70 -11.28 -5.50
C MET A 1 1.37 -10.77 -6.04
N LEU A 2 0.49 -10.29 -5.16
CA LEU A 2 -0.72 -9.59 -5.61
C LEU A 2 -0.99 -8.47 -4.62
N LEU A 3 -0.50 -7.27 -4.95
CA LEU A 3 -0.98 -6.06 -4.30
C LEU A 3 -2.49 -5.95 -4.58
N ARG A 4 -3.29 -5.71 -3.54
CA ARG A 4 -4.75 -5.57 -3.64
C ARG A 4 -5.14 -4.11 -3.42
N PRO A 5 -5.07 -3.25 -4.45
CA PRO A 5 -5.60 -1.90 -4.33
C PRO A 5 -7.11 -1.99 -4.14
N MET A 6 -7.65 -1.21 -3.21
CA MET A 6 -9.08 -1.17 -2.95
C MET A 6 -9.54 0.23 -2.58
N GLU A 7 -10.84 0.45 -2.75
CA GLU A 7 -11.51 1.63 -2.23
C GLU A 7 -12.21 1.28 -0.93
N TYR A 8 -12.01 2.09 0.11
CA TYR A 8 -12.62 1.90 1.41
C TYR A 8 -13.24 3.20 1.94
N SER A 9 -14.22 3.05 2.83
CA SER A 9 -14.71 4.12 3.67
C SER A 9 -13.94 4.13 5.00
N ARG A 10 -13.84 5.32 5.59
CA ARG A 10 -13.21 5.53 6.90
C ARG A 10 -14.29 5.67 7.96
N ARG A 11 -14.02 5.16 9.17
CA ARG A 11 -14.99 5.18 10.28
C ARG A 11 -15.09 6.55 10.94
N GLU A 12 -14.08 7.38 10.77
CA GLU A 12 -14.00 8.72 11.29
C GLU A 12 -15.15 9.57 10.75
N LYS A 13 -15.98 10.12 11.66
CA LYS A 13 -17.17 10.91 11.31
C LYS A 13 -16.86 12.08 10.37
N ALA A 14 -15.69 12.71 10.54
CA ALA A 14 -15.22 13.81 9.70
C ALA A 14 -14.99 13.42 8.22
N LEU A 15 -14.84 12.12 7.93
CA LEU A 15 -14.58 11.58 6.60
C LEU A 15 -15.75 10.74 6.07
N ALA A 16 -16.90 10.75 6.78
CA ALA A 16 -18.08 9.99 6.39
C ALA A 16 -18.59 10.44 5.00
N GLY A 17 -19.00 9.46 4.18
CA GLY A 17 -19.47 9.68 2.82
C GLY A 17 -18.37 9.73 1.75
N ASN A 18 -17.09 9.85 2.14
CA ASN A 18 -15.96 9.80 1.21
C ASN A 18 -15.44 8.38 0.99
N ARG A 19 -14.95 8.10 -0.22
CA ARG A 19 -14.20 6.87 -0.55
C ARG A 19 -12.74 7.20 -0.76
N PHE A 20 -11.87 6.33 -0.25
CA PHE A 20 -10.43 6.48 -0.33
C PHE A 20 -9.82 5.30 -1.07
N PRO A 21 -9.04 5.54 -2.13
CA PRO A 21 -8.23 4.49 -2.74
C PRO A 21 -6.98 4.23 -1.89
N GLY A 22 -6.58 2.97 -1.78
CA GLY A 22 -5.34 2.64 -1.07
C GLY A 22 -5.09 1.15 -0.93
N PHE A 23 -4.21 0.83 0.02
CA PHE A 23 -3.88 -0.53 0.42
C PHE A 23 -4.13 -0.72 1.91
N ILE A 24 -4.40 -1.96 2.30
CA ILE A 24 -4.44 -2.36 3.70
C ILE A 24 -3.01 -2.63 4.18
N ALA A 25 -2.54 -1.85 5.15
CA ALA A 25 -1.14 -1.85 5.57
C ALA A 25 -0.60 -3.25 5.93
N HIS A 26 -1.31 -4.01 6.75
CA HIS A 26 -0.87 -5.36 7.14
C HIS A 26 -0.87 -6.36 5.98
N GLU A 27 -1.65 -6.15 4.92
CA GLU A 27 -1.68 -7.06 3.77
C GLU A 27 -0.43 -6.92 2.90
N ILE A 28 0.22 -5.76 2.94
CA ILE A 28 1.41 -5.46 2.11
C ILE A 28 2.71 -5.43 2.92
N GLN A 29 2.62 -5.47 4.26
CA GLN A 29 3.78 -5.31 5.15
C GLN A 29 4.85 -6.39 4.96
N GLU A 30 4.45 -7.63 4.71
CA GLU A 30 5.40 -8.73 4.48
C GLU A 30 6.28 -8.48 3.25
N GLN A 31 5.68 -7.97 2.17
CA GLN A 31 6.39 -7.75 0.91
C GLN A 31 7.07 -6.38 0.84
N PHE A 32 6.49 -5.37 1.49
CA PHE A 32 6.99 -4.00 1.48
C PHE A 32 7.19 -3.47 2.92
N PRO A 33 8.10 -4.07 3.71
CA PRO A 33 8.27 -3.70 5.12
C PRO A 33 8.72 -2.24 5.30
N LEU A 34 9.41 -1.68 4.31
CA LEU A 34 9.89 -0.29 4.33
C LEU A 34 8.80 0.75 4.01
N VAL A 35 7.67 0.33 3.43
CA VAL A 35 6.56 1.24 3.11
C VAL A 35 5.44 1.20 4.14
N VAL A 36 5.52 0.30 5.13
CA VAL A 36 4.54 0.20 6.21
C VAL A 36 5.16 0.64 7.52
N ARG A 37 4.50 1.57 8.20
CA ARG A 37 4.88 2.01 9.56
C ARG A 37 3.93 1.42 10.58
N GLY A 38 4.45 1.13 11.77
CA GLY A 38 3.70 0.55 12.87
C GLY A 38 3.57 -0.98 12.79
N THR A 39 3.06 -1.56 13.87
CA THR A 39 2.89 -3.01 14.03
C THR A 39 1.42 -3.38 13.86
N LYS A 40 1.15 -4.54 13.26
CA LYS A 40 -0.22 -5.04 13.12
C LYS A 40 -0.82 -5.20 14.52
N ASP A 41 -2.04 -4.69 14.70
CA ASP A 41 -2.77 -4.70 15.97
C ASP A 41 -1.97 -4.07 17.13
N GLY A 42 -1.11 -3.09 16.80
CA GLY A 42 -0.34 -2.34 17.77
C GLY A 42 -1.25 -1.54 18.72
N THR A 43 -0.82 -1.42 19.97
CA THR A 43 -1.46 -0.58 20.98
C THR A 43 -0.42 0.28 21.67
N ARG A 44 -0.87 1.43 22.20
CA ARG A 44 -0.04 2.33 23.00
C ARG A 44 -0.85 2.89 24.16
N VAL A 45 -0.17 3.29 25.23
CA VAL A 45 -0.82 3.94 26.37
C VAL A 45 -0.84 5.45 26.16
N GLU A 46 -2.01 6.05 26.23
CA GLU A 46 -2.20 7.51 26.22
C GLU A 46 -3.12 7.89 27.38
N ALA A 47 -2.70 8.84 28.22
CA ALA A 47 -3.43 9.27 29.42
C ALA A 47 -3.86 8.12 30.37
N GLY A 48 -3.13 7.00 30.39
CA GLY A 48 -3.42 5.84 31.24
C GLY A 48 -4.40 4.83 30.63
N GLU A 49 -4.87 5.06 29.40
CA GLU A 49 -5.73 4.13 28.66
C GLU A 49 -4.95 3.47 27.51
N GLU A 50 -5.23 2.18 27.27
CA GLU A 50 -4.70 1.46 26.12
C GLU A 50 -5.53 1.80 24.88
N ILE A 51 -4.88 2.42 23.89
CA ILE A 51 -5.50 2.84 22.64
C ILE A 51 -4.82 2.17 21.44
N PRO A 52 -5.52 2.00 20.31
CA PRO A 52 -4.91 1.46 19.09
C PRO A 52 -3.78 2.35 18.57
N ASP A 53 -2.65 1.73 18.20
CA ASP A 53 -1.55 2.34 17.48
C ASP A 53 -1.57 1.87 16.02
N TYR A 54 -2.22 2.67 15.17
CA TYR A 54 -2.55 2.26 13.82
C TYR A 54 -1.34 2.20 12.88
N GLN A 55 -1.33 1.17 12.03
CA GLN A 55 -0.39 1.11 10.92
C GLN A 55 -0.73 2.14 9.84
N SER A 56 0.29 2.57 9.11
CA SER A 56 0.14 3.45 7.96
C SER A 56 1.01 3.03 6.79
N VAL A 57 0.59 3.41 5.58
CA VAL A 57 1.32 3.17 4.34
C VAL A 57 1.98 4.47 3.90
N ASP A 58 3.30 4.42 3.68
CA ASP A 58 4.09 5.48 3.10
C ASP A 58 3.94 5.44 1.57
N TYR A 59 2.92 6.15 1.08
CA TYR A 59 2.61 6.19 -0.35
C TYR A 59 3.72 6.83 -1.17
N ILE A 60 4.50 7.76 -0.61
CA ILE A 60 5.63 8.37 -1.31
C ILE A 60 6.66 7.28 -1.62
N SER A 61 7.04 6.48 -0.63
CA SER A 61 7.99 5.37 -0.83
C SER A 61 7.43 4.29 -1.75
N LEU A 62 6.13 3.99 -1.65
CA LEU A 62 5.46 3.02 -2.52
C LEU A 62 5.52 3.41 -4.00
N THR A 63 5.45 4.71 -4.33
CA THR A 63 5.52 5.18 -5.73
C THR A 63 6.83 4.81 -6.42
N ALA A 64 7.96 4.78 -5.69
CA ALA A 64 9.25 4.37 -6.25
C ALA A 64 9.23 2.90 -6.69
N TYR A 65 8.69 2.00 -5.85
CA TYR A 65 8.56 0.58 -6.17
C TYR A 65 7.63 0.35 -7.38
N LEU A 66 6.49 1.03 -7.41
CA LEU A 66 5.53 0.90 -8.51
C LEU A 66 6.11 1.45 -9.83
N THR A 67 6.90 2.52 -9.77
CA THR A 67 7.59 3.09 -10.95
C THR A 67 8.61 2.09 -11.51
N ALA A 68 9.44 1.50 -10.65
CA ALA A 68 10.41 0.48 -11.07
C ALA A 68 9.72 -0.76 -11.67
N ALA A 69 8.63 -1.22 -11.04
CA ALA A 69 7.84 -2.35 -11.52
C ALA A 69 7.21 -2.07 -12.89
N LEU A 70 6.65 -0.86 -13.10
CA LEU A 70 6.08 -0.45 -14.38
C LEU A 70 7.14 -0.38 -15.48
N GLN A 71 8.30 0.21 -15.20
CA GLN A 71 9.43 0.26 -16.15
C GLN A 71 9.88 -1.15 -16.55
N ALA A 72 10.05 -2.05 -15.59
CA ALA A 72 10.42 -3.44 -15.86
C ALA A 72 9.35 -4.18 -16.70
N ALA A 73 8.07 -3.92 -16.43
CA ALA A 73 6.96 -4.49 -17.21
C ALA A 73 6.97 -3.98 -18.65
N VAL A 74 7.14 -2.67 -18.86
CA VAL A 74 7.22 -2.06 -20.20
C VAL A 74 8.39 -2.63 -21.00
N ILE A 75 9.59 -2.72 -20.42
CA ILE A 75 10.77 -3.30 -21.11
C ILE A 75 10.49 -4.73 -21.56
N ARG A 76 9.85 -5.54 -20.70
CA ARG A 76 9.52 -6.92 -21.03
C ARG A 76 8.47 -7.01 -22.14
N ILE A 77 7.47 -6.13 -22.12
CA ILE A 77 6.44 -6.05 -23.17
C ILE A 77 7.09 -5.70 -24.50
N GLU A 78 7.93 -4.66 -24.55
CA GLU A 78 8.64 -4.25 -25.78
C GLU A 78 9.52 -5.37 -26.35
N ALA A 79 10.20 -6.13 -25.49
CA ALA A 79 11.01 -7.27 -25.90
C ALA A 79 10.16 -8.40 -26.50
N LEU A 80 8.99 -8.68 -25.90
CA LEU A 80 8.05 -9.68 -26.40
C LEU A 80 7.43 -9.24 -27.73
N GLU A 81 7.00 -7.99 -27.86
CA GLU A 81 6.46 -7.45 -29.10
C GLU A 81 7.48 -7.57 -30.24
N LYS A 82 8.74 -7.17 -30.00
CA LYS A 82 9.83 -7.36 -30.98
C LYS A 82 10.09 -8.82 -31.35
N SER A 83 9.77 -9.78 -30.49
CA SER A 83 9.93 -11.21 -30.77
C SER A 83 8.77 -11.80 -31.56
N VAL A 84 7.55 -11.29 -31.37
CA VAL A 84 6.32 -11.74 -32.05
C VAL A 84 6.21 -11.14 -33.45
N PHE A 85 6.68 -9.90 -33.64
CA PHE A 85 6.65 -9.19 -34.93
C PHE A 85 7.94 -9.37 -35.75
N LYS A 86 8.76 -10.38 -35.44
CA LYS A 86 9.85 -10.88 -36.29
C LYS A 86 9.35 -12.05 -37.12
#